data_AF-A0AAD7VI64-F1
#
_entry.id   AF-A0AAD7VI64-F1
#
_cell.length_a   1.000
_cell.length_b   1.000
_cell.length_c   1.000
_cell.angle_alpha   90.00
_cell.angle_beta   90.00
_cell.angle_gamma   90.00
#
_symmetry.space_group_name_H-M   'P 1'
#
loop_
_entity.id
_entity.type
_entity.pdbx_description
1 polymer ?
#
loop_
_entity_poly.entity_id
_entity_poly.type
_entity_poly.pdbx_seq_one_letter_code
_entity_poly.pdbx_strand_id
1 'polypeptide(L)'
;MAAEMALVKPISKFSNVTPKFSSPRMGTYSKFSTIRMSASSKPNKKPKKSAIKETLLAPRFYTTDFDEMETLFNTDINKNLNQAEFEALLQEFKTDYNQTHFVRNKEFKEAADKLEGPLRQIFVEFLERSCTAEFSGFLLYKELGRRLKKTNPVVAEIFSLMSRDEARHAGFLNKGLSDFNLALDLGFLTKARKYTFFKPKFIFYATYLSEKIGYWRYITIYRHLKTNPEYQCYPIFKYFENWCQDENRHGDFFSALMKAQPQFLNDWKAKLWARFFCLSVYVTMYLNDCQRTAFYEGIGLNTKEFDMHVIIEVSMCFIFSYYAHCHTKAFTQTNRTTARIFPAVLDVENPEFKRKLDRMVVINEKLLAVGESDDIPLVKNFKRIPLIAALASEILAAYLMPPIESGSVDLAEFEPQLVY
;
A
#
# COMPACT_ATOMS: atom_id res chain seq x y z
N MET A 1 3.88 14.82 -24.97
CA MET A 1 3.19 14.90 -26.27
C MET A 1 3.54 13.63 -27.05
N ALA A 2 2.51 12.82 -27.39
CA ALA A 2 2.52 11.57 -28.19
C ALA A 2 3.40 10.39 -27.66
N ALA A 3 3.02 9.12 -27.66
CA ALA A 3 1.97 8.32 -28.31
C ALA A 3 1.52 7.20 -27.34
N GLU A 4 0.24 6.96 -27.07
CA GLU A 4 -0.77 6.22 -27.84
C GLU A 4 -0.57 4.69 -27.98
N MET A 5 -1.48 3.98 -27.27
CA MET A 5 -2.26 2.79 -27.68
C MET A 5 -1.57 1.47 -28.07
N ALA A 6 -1.75 0.47 -27.20
CA ALA A 6 -2.10 -0.89 -27.61
C ALA A 6 -2.91 -1.58 -26.49
N LEU A 7 -4.22 -1.74 -26.71
CA LEU A 7 -5.17 -2.38 -25.80
C LEU A 7 -5.36 -3.87 -26.18
N VAL A 8 -5.09 -4.76 -25.21
CA VAL A 8 -5.72 -6.08 -24.96
C VAL A 8 -5.86 -7.06 -26.16
N LYS A 9 -5.19 -8.22 -26.06
CA LYS A 9 -5.45 -9.40 -26.89
C LYS A 9 -6.53 -10.30 -26.26
N PRO A 10 -7.49 -10.85 -27.04
CA PRO A 10 -8.33 -11.96 -26.61
C PRO A 10 -7.59 -13.31 -26.81
N ILE A 11 -7.91 -14.29 -25.95
CA ILE A 11 -7.41 -15.66 -26.04
C ILE A 11 -8.09 -16.37 -27.21
N SER A 12 -7.31 -16.82 -28.20
CA SER A 12 -7.74 -17.87 -29.13
C SER A 12 -6.60 -18.88 -29.32
N LYS A 13 -6.98 -20.16 -29.28
CA LYS A 13 -6.09 -21.32 -29.39
C LYS A 13 -5.50 -21.38 -30.80
N PHE A 14 -4.19 -21.61 -30.90
CA PHE A 14 -3.54 -22.02 -32.14
C PHE A 14 -3.89 -23.47 -32.48
N SER A 15 -4.34 -23.72 -33.70
CA SER A 15 -4.10 -24.98 -34.39
C SER A 15 -3.25 -24.69 -35.64
N ASN A 16 -2.14 -25.40 -35.74
CA ASN A 16 -1.16 -25.32 -36.82
C ASN A 16 -1.68 -26.03 -38.07
N VAL A 17 -1.68 -25.39 -39.24
CA VAL A 17 -1.41 -26.04 -40.53
C VAL A 17 -0.68 -25.04 -41.46
N THR A 18 0.38 -25.54 -42.09
CA THR A 18 1.38 -24.94 -42.99
C THR A 18 0.82 -24.43 -44.34
N PRO A 19 1.52 -23.50 -45.04
CA PRO A 19 1.10 -23.00 -46.35
C PRO A 19 1.75 -23.78 -47.50
N LYS A 20 1.01 -23.97 -48.60
CA LYS A 20 1.58 -24.28 -49.93
C LYS A 20 0.97 -23.37 -51.00
N PHE A 21 1.85 -22.91 -51.88
CA PHE A 21 1.62 -22.04 -53.04
C PHE A 21 0.72 -22.69 -54.12
N SER A 22 -0.14 -21.88 -54.76
CA SER A 22 -0.26 -21.75 -56.23
C SER A 22 -1.46 -20.87 -56.62
N SER A 23 -1.29 -20.08 -57.68
CA SER A 23 -2.34 -19.34 -58.42
C SER A 23 -2.55 -20.02 -59.79
N PRO A 24 -3.42 -19.54 -60.71
CA PRO A 24 -4.78 -19.01 -60.60
C PRO A 24 -5.76 -19.74 -61.56
N ARG A 25 -7.10 -19.59 -61.43
CA ARG A 25 -8.00 -19.68 -62.60
C ARG A 25 -9.39 -19.06 -62.38
N MET A 26 -9.85 -18.37 -63.42
CA MET A 26 -11.17 -17.77 -63.64
C MET A 26 -12.30 -18.81 -63.65
N GLY A 27 -13.53 -18.37 -63.35
CA GLY A 27 -14.74 -19.05 -63.85
C GLY A 27 -16.03 -18.82 -63.06
N THR A 28 -16.86 -17.88 -63.55
CA THR A 28 -18.33 -17.96 -63.75
C THR A 28 -19.32 -18.14 -62.57
N TYR A 29 -20.19 -17.13 -62.47
CA TYR A 29 -21.64 -17.14 -62.15
C TYR A 29 -22.33 -18.44 -61.69
N SER A 30 -23.02 -18.37 -60.54
CA SER A 30 -24.47 -18.68 -60.47
C SER A 30 -25.08 -18.20 -59.14
N LYS A 31 -26.28 -17.63 -59.26
CA LYS A 31 -27.13 -17.12 -58.18
C LYS A 31 -27.78 -18.30 -57.44
N PHE A 32 -27.72 -18.31 -56.11
CA PHE A 32 -28.82 -18.82 -55.28
C PHE A 32 -28.97 -17.96 -54.03
N SER A 33 -30.13 -17.32 -53.95
CA SER A 33 -30.61 -16.52 -52.84
C SER A 33 -31.20 -17.44 -51.77
N THR A 34 -30.61 -17.45 -50.58
CA THR A 34 -31.29 -17.92 -49.38
C THR A 34 -31.32 -16.77 -48.38
N ILE A 35 -32.53 -16.24 -48.19
CA ILE A 35 -32.90 -15.23 -47.21
C ILE A 35 -32.49 -15.73 -45.82
N ARG A 36 -31.65 -14.97 -45.10
CA ARG A 36 -31.42 -15.17 -43.67
C ARG A 36 -31.64 -13.84 -42.96
N MET A 37 -32.57 -13.88 -42.02
CA MET A 37 -33.12 -12.77 -41.24
C MET A 37 -32.04 -11.83 -40.68
N SER A 38 -32.19 -10.56 -41.00
CA SER A 38 -31.44 -9.45 -40.41
C SER A 38 -31.94 -9.17 -38.99
N ALA A 39 -31.13 -9.50 -37.98
CA ALA A 39 -31.21 -8.89 -36.67
C ALA A 39 -29.91 -8.10 -36.44
N SER A 40 -29.92 -6.83 -36.85
CA SER A 40 -28.83 -5.90 -36.58
C SER A 40 -28.87 -5.46 -35.11
N SER A 41 -28.13 -6.14 -34.22
CA SER A 41 -27.73 -5.56 -32.94
C SER A 41 -26.37 -4.89 -33.14
N LYS A 42 -26.36 -3.56 -33.07
CA LYS A 42 -25.13 -2.74 -33.09
C LYS A 42 -24.21 -3.21 -31.95
N PRO A 43 -22.89 -3.37 -32.17
CA PRO A 43 -21.98 -3.67 -31.08
C PRO A 43 -21.95 -2.46 -30.13
N ASN A 44 -22.36 -2.71 -28.89
CA ASN A 44 -22.36 -1.75 -27.81
C ASN A 44 -20.95 -1.19 -27.62
N LYS A 45 -20.80 0.14 -27.59
CA LYS A 45 -19.51 0.82 -27.43
C LYS A 45 -18.81 0.29 -26.19
N LYS A 46 -17.61 -0.28 -26.35
CA LYS A 46 -16.72 -0.61 -25.23
C LYS A 46 -16.55 0.64 -24.35
N PRO A 47 -16.72 0.55 -23.02
CA PRO A 47 -16.43 1.69 -22.15
C PRO A 47 -14.96 2.06 -22.33
N LYS A 48 -14.67 3.31 -22.68
CA LYS A 48 -13.32 3.87 -22.67
C LYS A 48 -12.80 3.74 -21.24
N LYS A 49 -11.89 2.80 -20.99
CA LYS A 49 -11.10 2.77 -19.74
C LYS A 49 -10.34 4.10 -19.67
N SER A 50 -10.67 4.93 -18.68
CA SER A 50 -9.89 6.13 -18.38
C SER A 50 -8.48 5.69 -18.00
N ALA A 51 -7.47 6.25 -18.64
CA ALA A 51 -6.09 6.12 -18.18
C ALA A 51 -6.04 6.55 -16.70
N ILE A 52 -5.36 5.77 -15.85
CA ILE A 52 -5.18 6.09 -14.44
C ILE A 52 -4.50 7.47 -14.39
N LYS A 53 -5.22 8.50 -13.94
CA LYS A 53 -4.64 9.83 -13.73
C LYS A 53 -3.53 9.66 -12.69
N GLU A 54 -2.28 9.87 -13.08
CA GLU A 54 -1.15 9.89 -12.15
C GLU A 54 -1.29 11.12 -11.24
N THR A 55 -1.90 10.93 -10.07
CA THR A 55 -1.91 11.92 -9.00
C THR A 55 -0.68 11.73 -8.11
N LEU A 56 -0.38 12.71 -7.26
CA LEU A 56 0.68 12.58 -6.25
C LEU A 56 0.48 11.33 -5.35
N LEU A 57 -0.78 10.93 -5.16
CA LEU A 57 -1.24 9.88 -4.25
C LEU A 57 -1.44 8.51 -4.93
N ALA A 58 -1.10 8.37 -6.21
CA ALA A 58 -1.19 7.11 -6.93
C ALA A 58 -0.03 6.17 -6.53
N PRO A 59 -0.25 4.84 -6.40
CA PRO A 59 0.82 3.88 -6.15
C PRO A 59 1.91 3.97 -7.22
N ARG A 60 3.17 3.97 -6.80
CA ARG A 60 4.36 4.08 -7.66
C ARG A 60 5.24 2.85 -7.50
N PHE A 61 6.05 2.59 -8.52
CA PHE A 61 7.10 1.58 -8.43
C PHE A 61 8.37 2.24 -7.93
N TYR A 62 9.08 1.56 -7.02
CA TYR A 62 10.25 2.12 -6.35
C TYR A 62 11.52 1.39 -6.71
N THR A 63 12.62 2.13 -6.72
CA THR A 63 13.98 1.61 -6.84
C THR A 63 14.91 2.39 -5.91
N THR A 64 16.09 1.87 -5.65
CA THR A 64 17.02 2.44 -4.68
C THR A 64 18.47 2.34 -5.13
N ASP A 65 19.36 2.91 -4.33
CA ASP A 65 20.80 2.81 -4.50
C ASP A 65 21.27 1.44 -3.98
N PHE A 66 21.38 0.47 -4.89
CA PHE A 66 21.73 -0.91 -4.52
C PHE A 66 23.18 -1.04 -4.05
N ASP A 67 24.09 -0.19 -4.53
CA ASP A 67 25.49 -0.21 -4.11
C ASP A 67 25.62 0.33 -2.68
N GLU A 68 24.84 1.37 -2.34
CA GLU A 68 24.71 1.85 -0.97
C GLU A 68 24.05 0.79 -0.06
N MET A 69 22.99 0.10 -0.51
CA MET A 69 22.41 -1.04 0.23
C MET A 69 23.43 -2.16 0.49
N GLU A 70 24.20 -2.56 -0.52
CA GLU A 70 25.27 -3.56 -0.36
C GLU A 70 26.29 -3.10 0.68
N THR A 71 26.71 -1.83 0.66
CA THR A 71 27.64 -1.27 1.65
C THR A 71 27.05 -1.30 3.06
N LEU A 72 25.77 -0.92 3.23
CA LEU A 72 25.09 -0.87 4.54
C LEU A 72 24.98 -2.27 5.19
N PHE A 73 24.85 -3.33 4.38
CA PHE A 73 24.70 -4.70 4.87
C PHE A 73 25.98 -5.55 4.78
N ASN A 74 27.09 -4.97 4.32
CA ASN A 74 28.35 -5.68 4.25
C ASN A 74 28.89 -6.00 5.65
N THR A 75 29.08 -7.29 5.93
CA THR A 75 29.55 -7.81 7.24
C THR A 75 30.98 -7.39 7.60
N ASP A 76 31.80 -7.12 6.58
CA ASP A 76 33.18 -6.67 6.77
C ASP A 76 33.23 -5.16 7.08
N ILE A 77 32.32 -4.37 6.52
CA ILE A 77 32.27 -2.91 6.64
C ILE A 77 31.42 -2.47 7.85
N ASN A 78 30.20 -2.99 7.99
CA ASN A 78 29.27 -2.56 9.04
C ASN A 78 29.32 -3.48 10.26
N LYS A 79 29.87 -2.98 11.37
CA LYS A 79 30.00 -3.71 12.63
C LYS A 79 28.77 -3.64 13.54
N ASN A 80 27.77 -2.85 13.19
CA ASN A 80 26.52 -2.73 13.94
C ASN A 80 25.47 -3.78 13.53
N LEU A 81 25.78 -4.66 12.57
CA LEU A 81 24.89 -5.73 12.15
C LEU A 81 24.74 -6.76 13.29
N ASN A 82 23.56 -6.82 13.88
CA ASN A 82 23.22 -7.85 14.87
C ASN A 82 22.84 -9.16 14.16
N GLN A 83 23.85 -9.97 13.85
CA GLN A 83 23.66 -11.18 13.05
C GLN A 83 22.74 -12.20 13.73
N ALA A 84 22.78 -12.31 15.07
CA ALA A 84 21.92 -13.20 15.84
C ALA A 84 20.43 -12.81 15.73
N GLU A 85 20.13 -11.51 15.76
CA GLU A 85 18.76 -11.00 15.57
C GLU A 85 18.26 -11.27 14.14
N PHE A 86 19.10 -11.06 13.12
CA PHE A 86 18.74 -11.41 11.74
C PHE A 86 18.53 -12.91 11.54
N GLU A 87 19.33 -13.76 12.18
CA GLU A 87 19.15 -15.22 12.12
C GLU A 87 17.85 -15.66 12.79
N ALA A 88 17.49 -15.07 13.94
CA ALA A 88 16.22 -15.32 14.60
C ALA A 88 15.04 -14.91 13.71
N LEU A 89 15.09 -13.71 13.13
CA LEU A 89 14.09 -13.24 12.17
C LEU A 89 14.01 -14.16 10.95
N LEU A 90 15.14 -14.62 10.42
CA LEU A 90 15.15 -15.56 9.30
C LEU A 90 14.40 -16.86 9.63
N GLN A 91 14.52 -17.40 10.85
CA GLN A 91 13.74 -18.57 11.26
C GLN A 91 12.24 -18.29 11.32
N GLU A 92 11.86 -17.11 11.81
CA GLU A 92 10.46 -16.66 11.84
C GLU A 92 9.88 -16.62 10.40
N PHE A 93 10.60 -16.03 9.44
CA PHE A 93 10.18 -15.99 8.03
C PHE A 93 10.14 -17.37 7.36
N LYS A 94 11.06 -18.28 7.72
CA LYS A 94 11.13 -19.66 7.20
C LYS A 94 9.96 -20.51 7.68
N THR A 95 9.42 -20.23 8.86
CA THR A 95 8.32 -21.00 9.44
C THR A 95 7.03 -20.85 8.61
N ASP A 96 6.85 -19.72 7.90
CA ASP A 96 5.76 -19.49 6.94
C ASP A 96 4.37 -19.90 7.47
N TYR A 97 3.96 -19.31 8.60
CA TYR A 97 2.67 -19.57 9.22
C TYR A 97 1.47 -19.42 8.27
N ASN A 98 1.62 -18.62 7.20
CA ASN A 98 0.57 -18.31 6.24
C ASN A 98 0.63 -19.15 4.96
N GLN A 99 1.44 -20.22 4.89
CA GLN A 99 1.63 -21.04 3.70
C GLN A 99 0.30 -21.49 3.05
N THR A 100 -0.66 -21.93 3.87
CA THR A 100 -1.97 -22.44 3.43
C THR A 100 -3.12 -21.44 3.63
N HIS A 101 -2.82 -20.21 4.05
CA HIS A 101 -3.84 -19.21 4.40
C HIS A 101 -4.58 -18.66 3.17
N PHE A 102 -3.87 -18.39 2.07
CA PHE A 102 -4.41 -17.70 0.88
C PHE A 102 -5.19 -18.62 -0.07
N VAL A 103 -6.08 -19.45 0.49
CA VAL A 103 -6.96 -20.38 -0.24
C VAL A 103 -8.37 -19.80 -0.33
N ARG A 104 -8.90 -19.70 -1.54
CA ARG A 104 -10.21 -19.11 -1.84
C ARG A 104 -11.31 -20.17 -1.87
N ASN A 105 -12.52 -19.77 -1.53
CA ASN A 105 -13.72 -20.61 -1.61
C ASN A 105 -14.77 -19.98 -2.56
N LYS A 106 -15.95 -20.62 -2.69
CA LYS A 106 -17.02 -20.16 -3.58
C LYS A 106 -17.66 -18.83 -3.17
N GLU A 107 -17.58 -18.46 -1.88
CA GLU A 107 -18.16 -17.23 -1.33
C GLU A 107 -17.61 -15.97 -2.02
N PHE A 108 -16.36 -16.02 -2.48
CA PHE A 108 -15.71 -14.91 -3.17
C PHE A 108 -16.46 -14.49 -4.43
N LYS A 109 -16.76 -15.45 -5.31
CA LYS A 109 -17.45 -15.18 -6.57
C LYS A 109 -18.90 -14.75 -6.32
N GLU A 110 -19.58 -15.43 -5.39
CA GLU A 110 -20.95 -15.08 -5.01
C GLU A 110 -21.07 -13.67 -4.43
N ALA A 111 -20.10 -13.24 -3.62
CA ALA A 111 -20.05 -11.88 -3.08
C ALA A 111 -19.76 -10.85 -4.19
N ALA A 112 -18.82 -11.13 -5.09
CA ALA A 112 -18.53 -10.24 -6.23
C ALA A 112 -19.73 -10.05 -7.16
N ASP A 113 -20.57 -11.08 -7.33
CA ASP A 113 -21.76 -11.02 -8.19
C ASP A 113 -22.89 -10.21 -7.53
N LYS A 114 -22.93 -10.14 -6.19
CA LYS A 114 -23.87 -9.30 -5.43
C LYS A 114 -23.46 -7.83 -5.34
N LEU A 115 -22.18 -7.52 -5.61
CA LEU A 115 -21.68 -6.14 -5.57
C LEU A 115 -22.03 -5.40 -6.86
N GLU A 116 -22.93 -4.41 -6.73
CA GLU A 116 -23.44 -3.60 -7.83
C GLU A 116 -23.18 -2.10 -7.62
N GLY A 117 -23.41 -1.32 -8.68
CA GLY A 117 -23.42 0.15 -8.60
C GLY A 117 -22.09 0.80 -8.21
N PRO A 118 -22.13 1.97 -7.54
CA PRO A 118 -20.94 2.71 -7.14
C PRO A 118 -20.00 1.92 -6.22
N LEU A 119 -20.55 1.10 -5.30
CA LEU A 119 -19.76 0.30 -4.36
C LEU A 119 -18.88 -0.72 -5.09
N ARG A 120 -19.40 -1.35 -6.16
CA ARG A 120 -18.61 -2.24 -7.02
C ARG A 120 -17.39 -1.54 -7.60
N GLN A 121 -17.57 -0.33 -8.13
CA GLN A 121 -16.48 0.43 -8.74
C GLN A 121 -15.41 0.80 -7.71
N ILE A 122 -15.84 1.29 -6.54
CA ILE A 122 -14.95 1.65 -5.43
C ILE A 122 -14.15 0.43 -4.96
N PHE A 123 -14.82 -0.72 -4.82
CA PHE A 123 -14.16 -1.94 -4.36
C PHE A 123 -13.16 -2.49 -5.39
N VAL A 124 -13.47 -2.40 -6.69
CA VAL A 124 -12.51 -2.72 -7.76
C VAL A 124 -11.31 -1.79 -7.74
N GLU A 125 -11.50 -0.47 -7.54
CA GLU A 125 -10.39 0.48 -7.39
C GLU A 125 -9.51 0.13 -6.19
N PHE A 126 -10.13 -0.23 -5.06
CA PHE A 126 -9.41 -0.70 -3.88
C PHE A 126 -8.51 -1.90 -4.21
N LEU A 127 -9.06 -2.96 -4.82
CA LEU A 127 -8.29 -4.15 -5.20
C LEU A 127 -7.16 -3.83 -6.19
N GLU A 128 -7.41 -2.99 -7.19
CA GLU A 128 -6.42 -2.60 -8.20
C GLU A 128 -5.24 -1.84 -7.56
N ARG A 129 -5.54 -0.88 -6.68
CA ARG A 129 -4.52 -0.07 -6.01
C ARG A 129 -3.71 -0.88 -5.03
N SER A 130 -4.36 -1.67 -4.18
CA SER A 130 -3.67 -2.54 -3.23
C SER A 130 -2.79 -3.54 -3.97
N CYS A 131 -3.30 -4.20 -5.01
CA CYS A 131 -2.50 -5.16 -5.79
C CYS A 131 -1.26 -4.51 -6.41
N THR A 132 -1.40 -3.28 -6.91
CA THR A 132 -0.27 -2.52 -7.47
C THR A 132 0.76 -2.13 -6.40
N ALA A 133 0.33 -1.82 -5.18
CA ALA A 133 1.20 -1.49 -4.07
C ALA A 133 2.03 -2.71 -3.60
N GLU A 134 1.39 -3.83 -3.29
CA GLU A 134 2.09 -5.06 -2.88
C GLU A 134 3.04 -5.57 -3.97
N PHE A 135 2.60 -5.49 -5.22
CA PHE A 135 3.44 -5.88 -6.35
C PHE A 135 4.67 -4.97 -6.51
N SER A 136 4.58 -3.69 -6.13
CA SER A 136 5.74 -2.80 -6.10
C SER A 136 6.75 -3.22 -5.02
N GLY A 137 6.28 -3.54 -3.81
CA GLY A 137 7.12 -4.03 -2.72
C GLY A 137 7.87 -5.31 -3.12
N PHE A 138 7.13 -6.28 -3.66
CA PHE A 138 7.68 -7.52 -4.21
C PHE A 138 8.88 -7.29 -5.13
N LEU A 139 8.79 -6.37 -6.10
CA LEU A 139 9.87 -6.13 -7.07
C LEU A 139 11.13 -5.59 -6.40
N LEU A 140 10.97 -4.66 -5.45
CA LEU A 140 12.09 -4.08 -4.71
C LEU A 140 12.77 -5.14 -3.84
N TYR A 141 12.00 -5.90 -3.07
CA TYR A 141 12.54 -6.90 -2.15
C TYR A 141 13.19 -8.06 -2.90
N LYS A 142 12.61 -8.49 -4.02
CA LYS A 142 13.21 -9.51 -4.88
C LYS A 142 14.58 -9.09 -5.41
N GLU A 143 14.73 -7.84 -5.84
CA GLU A 143 16.01 -7.34 -6.33
C GLU A 143 17.03 -7.20 -5.18
N LEU A 144 16.63 -6.72 -4.00
CA LEU A 144 17.48 -6.67 -2.81
C LEU A 144 17.96 -8.07 -2.39
N GLY A 145 17.07 -9.06 -2.35
CA GLY A 145 17.42 -10.44 -2.03
C GLY A 145 18.43 -11.04 -3.02
N ARG A 146 18.35 -10.66 -4.30
CA ARG A 146 19.31 -11.08 -5.33
C ARG A 146 20.67 -10.41 -5.15
N ARG A 147 20.69 -9.10 -4.92
CA ARG A 147 21.91 -8.27 -4.83
C ARG A 147 22.73 -8.60 -3.58
N LEU A 148 22.08 -8.71 -2.43
CA LEU A 148 22.73 -8.89 -1.15
C LEU A 148 23.27 -10.31 -0.92
N LYS A 149 22.98 -11.27 -1.80
CA LYS A 149 23.32 -12.70 -1.60
C LYS A 149 24.80 -12.96 -1.31
N LYS A 150 25.70 -12.18 -1.89
CA LYS A 150 27.15 -12.32 -1.66
C LYS A 150 27.64 -11.54 -0.44
N THR A 151 26.95 -10.46 -0.10
CA THR A 151 27.37 -9.46 0.88
C THR A 151 26.84 -9.78 2.27
N ASN A 152 25.59 -10.24 2.36
CA ASN A 152 24.97 -10.74 3.57
C ASN A 152 23.90 -11.79 3.20
N PRO A 153 24.26 -13.08 3.16
CA PRO A 153 23.35 -14.15 2.76
C PRO A 153 22.07 -14.25 3.60
N VAL A 154 22.14 -13.93 4.90
CA VAL A 154 20.99 -14.00 5.81
C VAL A 154 19.98 -12.90 5.49
N VAL A 155 20.43 -11.64 5.42
CA VAL A 155 19.56 -10.51 5.06
C VAL A 155 18.98 -10.71 3.64
N ALA A 156 19.78 -11.23 2.71
CA ALA A 156 19.34 -11.55 1.36
C ALA A 156 18.22 -12.61 1.33
N GLU A 157 18.33 -13.64 2.17
CA GLU A 157 17.31 -14.68 2.30
C GLU A 157 16.02 -14.12 2.91
N ILE A 158 16.11 -13.26 3.94
CA ILE A 158 14.93 -12.58 4.51
C ILE A 158 14.22 -11.74 3.45
N PHE A 159 14.93 -10.90 2.69
CA PHE A 159 14.32 -10.13 1.58
C PHE A 159 13.66 -11.04 0.53
N SER A 160 14.24 -12.21 0.27
CA SER A 160 13.66 -13.19 -0.66
C SER A 160 12.35 -13.77 -0.12
N LEU A 161 12.28 -14.09 1.19
CA LEU A 161 11.07 -14.58 1.85
C LEU A 161 10.00 -13.49 2.00
N MET A 162 10.39 -12.26 2.27
CA MET A 162 9.49 -11.10 2.26
C MET A 162 8.92 -10.88 0.86
N SER A 163 9.73 -11.01 -0.20
CA SER A 163 9.23 -10.97 -1.59
C SER A 163 8.25 -12.11 -1.91
N ARG A 164 8.39 -13.29 -1.29
CA ARG A 164 7.41 -14.37 -1.42
C ARG A 164 6.07 -13.94 -0.83
N ASP A 165 6.08 -13.31 0.35
CA ASP A 165 4.86 -12.87 1.04
C ASP A 165 4.12 -11.82 0.19
N GLU A 166 4.82 -10.77 -0.25
CA GLU A 166 4.28 -9.74 -1.15
C GLU A 166 3.71 -10.31 -2.46
N ALA A 167 4.38 -11.31 -3.04
CA ALA A 167 3.89 -11.98 -4.24
C ALA A 167 2.59 -12.75 -3.97
N ARG A 168 2.44 -13.37 -2.79
CA ARG A 168 1.18 -14.02 -2.39
C ARG A 168 0.08 -13.00 -2.20
N HIS A 169 0.36 -11.90 -1.53
CA HIS A 169 -0.54 -10.78 -1.28
C HIS A 169 -1.06 -10.17 -2.60
N ALA A 170 -0.14 -9.73 -3.47
CA ALA A 170 -0.47 -9.20 -4.80
C ALA A 170 -1.26 -10.22 -5.64
N GLY A 171 -0.83 -11.49 -5.61
CA GLY A 171 -1.50 -12.58 -6.32
C GLY A 171 -2.91 -12.85 -5.81
N PHE A 172 -3.14 -12.76 -4.50
CA PHE A 172 -4.45 -12.94 -3.88
C PHE A 172 -5.41 -11.80 -4.25
N LEU A 173 -4.93 -10.56 -4.25
CA LEU A 173 -5.69 -9.39 -4.69
C LEU A 173 -6.04 -9.46 -6.19
N ASN A 174 -5.08 -9.85 -7.04
CA ASN A 174 -5.31 -9.99 -8.48
C ASN A 174 -6.32 -11.12 -8.79
N LYS A 175 -6.26 -12.22 -8.02
CA LYS A 175 -7.28 -13.28 -8.06
C LYS A 175 -8.66 -12.75 -7.66
N GLY A 176 -8.73 -11.83 -6.69
CA GLY A 176 -9.96 -11.14 -6.32
C GLY A 176 -10.55 -10.31 -7.48
N LEU A 177 -9.71 -9.57 -8.21
CA LEU A 177 -10.15 -8.84 -9.41
C LEU A 177 -10.79 -9.76 -10.46
N SER A 178 -10.34 -11.02 -10.55
CA SER A 178 -10.88 -11.99 -11.51
C SER A 178 -12.35 -12.31 -11.26
N ASP A 179 -12.84 -12.20 -10.02
CA ASP A 179 -14.28 -12.39 -9.74
C ASP A 179 -15.13 -11.29 -10.35
N PHE A 180 -14.54 -10.11 -10.53
CA PHE A 180 -15.15 -8.96 -11.19
C PHE A 180 -14.92 -8.99 -12.71
N ASN A 181 -14.38 -10.09 -13.26
CA ASN A 181 -13.95 -10.27 -14.64
C ASN A 181 -12.84 -9.29 -15.06
N LEU A 182 -11.96 -8.94 -14.13
CA LEU A 182 -10.81 -8.07 -14.34
C LEU A 182 -9.53 -8.80 -13.95
N ALA A 183 -8.41 -8.43 -14.56
CA ALA A 183 -7.09 -8.93 -14.16
C ALA A 183 -6.05 -7.87 -14.47
N LEU A 184 -5.10 -7.71 -13.56
CA LEU A 184 -3.90 -6.93 -13.79
C LEU A 184 -2.83 -7.80 -14.45
N ASP A 185 -2.28 -7.30 -15.54
CA ASP A 185 -1.08 -7.86 -16.15
C ASP A 185 0.15 -7.32 -15.42
N LEU A 186 0.53 -8.03 -14.35
CA LEU A 186 1.67 -7.67 -13.51
C LEU A 186 2.98 -7.65 -14.32
N GLY A 187 3.12 -8.52 -15.32
CA GLY A 187 4.29 -8.57 -16.19
C GLY A 187 4.38 -7.37 -17.14
N PHE A 188 3.25 -6.82 -17.58
CA PHE A 188 3.21 -5.56 -18.30
C PHE A 188 3.50 -4.37 -17.38
N LEU A 189 2.95 -4.35 -16.16
CA LEU A 189 3.16 -3.25 -15.21
C LEU A 189 4.65 -3.00 -14.92
N THR A 190 5.46 -4.05 -14.81
CA THR A 190 6.93 -3.92 -14.61
C THR A 190 7.62 -3.18 -15.75
N LYS A 191 7.15 -3.33 -16.98
CA LYS A 191 7.74 -2.72 -18.18
C LYS A 191 7.21 -1.32 -18.45
N ALA A 192 5.95 -1.09 -18.11
CA ALA A 192 5.24 0.13 -18.48
C ALA A 192 5.34 1.25 -17.43
N ARG A 193 5.52 0.91 -16.15
CA ARG A 193 5.57 1.91 -15.08
C ARG A 193 6.96 2.51 -14.94
N LYS A 194 6.99 3.82 -14.63
CA LYS A 194 8.21 4.53 -14.26
C LYS A 194 8.60 4.18 -12.83
N TYR A 195 9.87 3.85 -12.63
CA TYR A 195 10.44 3.66 -11.31
C TYR A 195 10.79 5.02 -10.69
N THR A 196 10.42 5.20 -9.44
CA THR A 196 10.76 6.36 -8.61
C THR A 196 11.93 5.98 -7.72
N PHE A 197 13.01 6.74 -7.79
CA PHE A 197 14.21 6.50 -7.00
C PHE A 197 14.06 7.07 -5.59
N PHE A 198 14.42 6.27 -4.59
CA PHE A 198 14.61 6.72 -3.21
C PHE A 198 15.94 6.24 -2.65
N LYS A 199 16.62 7.09 -1.89
CA LYS A 199 17.83 6.71 -1.16
C LYS A 199 17.50 5.63 -0.10
N PRO A 200 18.44 4.71 0.21
CA PRO A 200 18.22 3.62 1.16
C PRO A 200 17.66 4.06 2.51
N LYS A 201 18.19 5.15 3.08
CA LYS A 201 17.67 5.76 4.30
C LYS A 201 16.15 6.00 4.24
N PHE A 202 15.66 6.52 3.12
CA PHE A 202 14.24 6.85 2.95
C PHE A 202 13.38 5.62 2.70
N ILE A 203 13.92 4.61 2.03
CA ILE A 203 13.26 3.29 1.92
C ILE A 203 13.02 2.72 3.32
N PHE A 204 14.00 2.76 4.22
CA PHE A 204 13.84 2.19 5.55
C PHE A 204 12.74 2.87 6.37
N TYR A 205 12.71 4.21 6.44
CA TYR A 205 11.63 4.91 7.14
C TYR A 205 10.26 4.68 6.48
N ALA A 206 10.19 4.82 5.16
CA ALA A 206 8.92 4.76 4.44
C ALA A 206 8.32 3.35 4.49
N THR A 207 9.15 2.32 4.27
CA THR A 207 8.70 0.93 4.34
C THR A 207 8.32 0.55 5.76
N TYR A 208 9.16 0.85 6.76
CA TYR A 208 8.80 0.55 8.16
C TYR A 208 7.43 1.14 8.54
N LEU A 209 7.19 2.40 8.19
CA LEU A 209 5.89 3.04 8.44
C LEU A 209 4.77 2.43 7.61
N SER A 210 4.99 2.06 6.35
CA SER A 210 3.96 1.42 5.53
C SER A 210 3.53 0.07 6.08
N GLU A 211 4.47 -0.76 6.52
CA GLU A 211 4.19 -2.06 7.15
C GLU A 211 3.36 -1.88 8.43
N LYS A 212 3.76 -0.97 9.33
CA LYS A 212 3.05 -0.75 10.60
C LYS A 212 1.67 -0.11 10.38
N ILE A 213 1.52 0.77 9.38
CA ILE A 213 0.23 1.33 9.00
C ILE A 213 -0.66 0.25 8.36
N GLY A 214 -0.11 -0.57 7.46
CA GLY A 214 -0.79 -1.69 6.83
C GLY A 214 -1.38 -2.64 7.87
N TYR A 215 -0.55 -3.04 8.85
CA TYR A 215 -0.98 -3.84 10.00
C TYR A 215 -2.23 -3.26 10.67
N TRP A 216 -2.15 -2.01 11.13
CA TRP A 216 -3.22 -1.39 11.91
C TRP A 216 -4.50 -1.16 11.10
N ARG A 217 -4.37 -0.83 9.81
CA ARG A 217 -5.53 -0.70 8.92
C ARG A 217 -6.26 -2.03 8.75
N TYR A 218 -5.52 -3.07 8.42
CA TYR A 218 -6.09 -4.38 8.14
C TYR A 218 -6.72 -5.01 9.38
N ILE A 219 -6.05 -4.94 10.54
CA ILE A 219 -6.61 -5.48 11.78
C ILE A 219 -7.84 -4.72 12.26
N THR A 220 -7.86 -3.39 12.11
CA THR A 220 -9.02 -2.56 12.49
C THR A 220 -10.22 -2.86 11.61
N ILE A 221 -10.03 -2.95 10.28
CA ILE A 221 -11.10 -3.34 9.35
C ILE A 221 -11.62 -4.75 9.68
N TYR A 222 -10.72 -5.71 9.90
CA TYR A 222 -11.11 -7.08 10.24
C TYR A 222 -11.96 -7.13 11.52
N ARG A 223 -11.49 -6.48 12.60
CA ARG A 223 -12.19 -6.46 13.89
C ARG A 223 -13.56 -5.79 13.78
N HIS A 224 -13.65 -4.66 13.08
CA HIS A 224 -14.91 -3.97 12.82
C HIS A 224 -15.91 -4.87 12.09
N LEU A 225 -15.49 -5.52 11.00
CA LEU A 225 -16.35 -6.38 10.19
C LEU A 225 -16.70 -7.70 10.88
N LYS A 226 -15.87 -8.16 11.83
CA LYS A 226 -16.18 -9.30 12.69
C LYS A 226 -17.33 -8.99 13.66
N THR A 227 -17.38 -7.77 14.19
CA THR A 227 -18.45 -7.30 15.07
C THR A 227 -19.71 -6.88 14.29
N ASN A 228 -19.54 -6.38 13.06
CA ASN A 228 -20.62 -5.89 12.20
C ASN A 228 -20.62 -6.63 10.84
N PRO A 229 -21.00 -7.93 10.82
CA PRO A 229 -20.92 -8.77 9.63
C PRO A 229 -21.80 -8.32 8.47
N GLU A 230 -22.81 -7.49 8.72
CA GLU A 230 -23.69 -6.89 7.70
C GLU A 230 -22.96 -5.97 6.73
N TYR A 231 -21.86 -5.36 7.16
CA TYR A 231 -21.01 -4.50 6.32
C TYR A 231 -19.94 -5.27 5.55
N GLN A 232 -19.82 -6.59 5.76
CA GLN A 232 -18.81 -7.40 5.08
C GLN A 232 -19.21 -7.68 3.63
N CYS A 233 -18.85 -6.74 2.77
CA CYS A 233 -19.25 -6.74 1.36
C CYS A 233 -18.49 -7.77 0.49
N TYR A 234 -17.34 -8.26 0.95
CA TYR A 234 -16.51 -9.23 0.24
C TYR A 234 -15.64 -10.08 1.19
N PRO A 235 -15.37 -11.38 0.94
CA PRO A 235 -14.69 -12.25 1.90
C PRO A 235 -13.21 -11.93 2.17
N ILE A 236 -12.56 -11.07 1.37
CA ILE A 236 -11.13 -10.76 1.51
C ILE A 236 -10.76 -10.29 2.92
N PHE A 237 -11.67 -9.54 3.57
CA PHE A 237 -11.43 -8.98 4.90
C PHE A 237 -11.25 -10.05 5.98
N LYS A 238 -11.83 -11.26 5.79
CA LYS A 238 -11.62 -12.40 6.71
C LYS A 238 -10.16 -12.87 6.75
N TYR A 239 -9.37 -12.53 5.72
CA TYR A 239 -7.99 -12.97 5.59
C TYR A 239 -7.00 -11.97 6.21
N PHE A 240 -7.46 -10.79 6.61
CA PHE A 240 -6.62 -9.70 7.09
C PHE A 240 -5.97 -9.97 8.45
N GLU A 241 -6.58 -10.80 9.32
CA GLU A 241 -6.01 -11.13 10.64
C GLU A 241 -4.64 -11.82 10.55
N ASN A 242 -4.50 -12.80 9.64
CA ASN A 242 -3.23 -13.50 9.43
C ASN A 242 -2.31 -12.72 8.48
N TRP A 243 -2.87 -12.06 7.47
CA TRP A 243 -2.11 -11.18 6.57
C TRP A 243 -1.36 -10.13 7.39
N CYS A 244 -2.03 -9.42 8.29
CA CYS A 244 -1.37 -8.37 9.06
C CYS A 244 -0.19 -8.91 9.89
N GLN A 245 -0.18 -10.18 10.28
CA GLN A 245 1.00 -10.77 10.93
C GLN A 245 2.23 -10.82 10.01
N ASP A 246 2.06 -10.99 8.69
CA ASP A 246 3.15 -10.85 7.72
C ASP A 246 3.71 -9.42 7.78
N GLU A 247 2.84 -8.40 7.66
CA GLU A 247 3.21 -6.98 7.77
C GLU A 247 3.92 -6.67 9.09
N ASN A 248 3.48 -7.28 10.20
CA ASN A 248 4.14 -7.06 11.49
C ASN A 248 5.58 -7.59 11.47
N ARG A 249 5.79 -8.82 10.98
CA ARG A 249 7.13 -9.43 10.82
C ARG A 249 8.01 -8.65 9.87
N HIS A 250 7.44 -8.13 8.77
CA HIS A 250 8.14 -7.25 7.83
C HIS A 250 8.60 -5.97 8.54
N GLY A 251 7.71 -5.34 9.30
CA GLY A 251 8.05 -4.17 10.11
C GLY A 251 9.12 -4.45 11.18
N ASP A 252 9.12 -5.64 11.80
CA ASP A 252 10.13 -6.04 12.79
C ASP A 252 11.51 -6.24 12.13
N PHE A 253 11.54 -6.79 10.92
CA PHE A 253 12.76 -6.85 10.11
C PHE A 253 13.28 -5.46 9.75
N PHE A 254 12.43 -4.55 9.26
CA PHE A 254 12.87 -3.17 8.97
C PHE A 254 13.32 -2.40 10.21
N SER A 255 12.74 -2.70 11.37
CA SER A 255 13.24 -2.21 12.66
C SER A 255 14.68 -2.67 12.91
N ALA A 256 14.97 -3.97 12.75
CA ALA A 256 16.33 -4.50 12.89
C ALA A 256 17.30 -3.88 11.86
N LEU A 257 16.86 -3.66 10.62
CA LEU A 257 17.67 -2.97 9.60
C LEU A 257 18.02 -1.55 10.03
N MET A 258 17.09 -0.79 10.60
CA MET A 258 17.37 0.56 11.10
C MET A 258 18.24 0.57 12.35
N LYS A 259 18.04 -0.37 13.28
CA LYS A 259 18.91 -0.52 14.47
C LYS A 259 20.37 -0.80 14.09
N ALA A 260 20.59 -1.58 13.03
CA ALA A 260 21.92 -1.83 12.47
C ALA A 260 22.55 -0.60 11.78
N GLN A 261 21.82 0.52 11.69
CA GLN A 261 22.26 1.78 11.10
C GLN A 261 22.03 2.94 12.08
N PRO A 262 22.82 3.06 13.16
CA PRO A 262 22.60 4.07 14.22
C PRO A 262 22.48 5.51 13.70
N GLN A 263 23.12 5.84 12.58
CA GLN A 263 23.01 7.13 11.91
C GLN A 263 21.60 7.48 11.40
N PHE A 264 20.66 6.51 11.41
CA PHE A 264 19.26 6.71 11.09
C PHE A 264 18.39 6.89 12.34
N LEU A 265 18.90 6.66 13.54
CA LEU A 265 18.10 6.72 14.77
C LEU A 265 18.66 7.67 15.83
N ASN A 266 19.97 7.91 15.87
CA ASN A 266 20.60 8.49 17.06
C ASN A 266 20.92 9.98 16.97
N ASP A 267 20.89 10.61 15.79
CA ASP A 267 21.27 12.01 15.63
C ASP A 267 20.07 12.97 15.56
N TRP A 268 20.34 14.28 15.74
CA TRP A 268 19.30 15.31 15.63
C TRP A 268 18.65 15.33 14.24
N LYS A 269 19.40 14.94 13.19
CA LYS A 269 18.86 14.80 11.83
C LYS A 269 17.86 13.66 11.77
N ALA A 270 18.12 12.52 12.42
CA ALA A 270 17.22 11.38 12.51
C ALA A 270 15.91 11.78 13.19
N LYS A 271 15.95 12.61 14.24
CA LYS A 271 14.72 13.19 14.83
C LYS A 271 13.90 13.97 13.82
N LEU A 272 14.54 14.82 13.02
CA LEU A 272 13.86 15.60 11.98
C LEU A 272 13.29 14.70 10.87
N TRP A 273 14.05 13.69 10.44
CA TRP A 273 13.63 12.76 9.40
C TRP A 273 12.50 11.85 9.86
N ALA A 274 12.58 11.28 11.06
CA ALA A 274 11.52 10.46 11.63
C ALA A 274 10.19 11.22 11.67
N ARG A 275 10.20 12.45 12.22
CA ARG A 275 9.02 13.33 12.23
C ARG A 275 8.52 13.65 10.84
N PHE A 276 9.44 13.89 9.89
CA PHE A 276 9.08 14.20 8.51
C PHE A 276 8.37 13.01 7.84
N PHE A 277 8.89 11.80 8.01
CA PHE A 277 8.28 10.59 7.46
C PHE A 277 6.96 10.26 8.13
N CYS A 278 6.86 10.34 9.47
CA CYS A 278 5.58 10.20 10.16
C CYS A 278 4.54 11.18 9.61
N LEU A 279 4.88 12.48 9.54
CA LEU A 279 3.94 13.49 9.05
C LEU A 279 3.54 13.23 7.61
N SER A 280 4.52 12.95 6.75
CA SER A 280 4.29 12.75 5.32
C SER A 280 3.35 11.58 5.09
N VAL A 281 3.54 10.46 5.78
CA VAL A 281 2.70 9.28 5.61
C VAL A 281 1.32 9.50 6.23
N TYR A 282 1.21 10.10 7.42
CA TYR A 282 -0.10 10.38 8.04
C TYR A 282 -0.93 11.36 7.21
N VAL A 283 -0.33 12.45 6.73
CA VAL A 283 -1.01 13.41 5.84
C VAL A 283 -1.41 12.75 4.53
N THR A 284 -0.51 11.98 3.92
CA THR A 284 -0.80 11.27 2.66
C THR A 284 -1.95 10.29 2.83
N MET A 285 -1.96 9.51 3.91
CA MET A 285 -3.04 8.58 4.23
C MET A 285 -4.36 9.33 4.43
N TYR A 286 -4.38 10.31 5.34
CA TYR A 286 -5.58 11.06 5.72
C TYR A 286 -6.23 11.77 4.52
N LEU A 287 -5.43 12.44 3.69
CA LEU A 287 -5.93 13.12 2.48
C LEU A 287 -6.40 12.16 1.39
N ASN A 288 -5.76 10.99 1.27
CA ASN A 288 -6.09 9.97 0.26
C ASN A 288 -7.39 9.24 0.59
N ASP A 289 -7.59 8.96 1.87
CA ASP A 289 -8.74 8.24 2.39
C ASP A 289 -9.97 9.15 2.50
N CYS A 290 -9.80 10.44 2.87
CA CYS A 290 -10.90 11.42 2.80
C CYS A 290 -11.39 11.69 1.36
N GLN A 291 -10.57 11.44 0.33
CA GLN A 291 -11.04 11.45 -1.07
C GLN A 291 -11.85 10.20 -1.44
N ARG A 292 -11.88 9.20 -0.56
CA ARG A 292 -12.45 7.86 -0.77
C ARG A 292 -13.39 7.45 0.35
N THR A 293 -14.03 8.43 0.98
CA THR A 293 -14.92 8.22 2.13
C THR A 293 -15.99 7.16 1.83
N ALA A 294 -16.51 7.12 0.61
CA ALA A 294 -17.51 6.14 0.17
C ALA A 294 -17.06 4.67 0.30
N PHE A 295 -15.76 4.36 0.27
CA PHE A 295 -15.27 3.01 0.57
C PHE A 295 -15.50 2.64 2.03
N TYR A 296 -15.05 3.50 2.94
CA TYR A 296 -15.14 3.28 4.38
C TYR A 296 -16.59 3.29 4.86
N GLU A 297 -17.39 4.24 4.38
CA GLU A 297 -18.83 4.29 4.66
C GLU A 297 -19.53 3.02 4.16
N GLY A 298 -19.13 2.52 2.99
CA GLY A 298 -19.65 1.27 2.42
C GLY A 298 -19.37 0.02 3.27
N ILE A 299 -18.37 0.07 4.15
CA ILE A 299 -18.06 -0.97 5.13
C ILE A 299 -18.42 -0.56 6.57
N GLY A 300 -19.25 0.48 6.73
CA GLY A 300 -19.77 0.91 8.03
C GLY A 300 -18.77 1.65 8.92
N LEU A 301 -17.73 2.24 8.35
CA LEU A 301 -16.70 3.01 9.05
C LEU A 301 -16.80 4.51 8.74
N ASN A 302 -16.57 5.34 9.76
CA ASN A 302 -16.26 6.75 9.55
C ASN A 302 -14.78 6.89 9.17
N THR A 303 -14.50 7.44 7.98
CA THR A 303 -13.13 7.57 7.45
C THR A 303 -12.19 8.33 8.38
N LYS A 304 -12.64 9.46 8.93
CA LYS A 304 -11.76 10.32 9.75
C LYS A 304 -11.47 9.69 11.11
N GLU A 305 -12.45 9.01 11.71
CA GLU A 305 -12.25 8.28 12.96
C GLU A 305 -11.35 7.07 12.75
N PHE A 306 -11.56 6.32 11.66
CA PHE A 306 -10.70 5.21 11.27
C PHE A 306 -9.25 5.65 11.07
N ASP A 307 -9.02 6.70 10.29
CA ASP A 307 -7.66 7.18 10.01
C ASP A 307 -6.97 7.72 11.26
N MET A 308 -7.69 8.48 12.10
CA MET A 308 -7.13 8.98 13.36
C MET A 308 -6.79 7.83 14.31
N HIS A 309 -7.65 6.81 14.40
CA HIS A 309 -7.35 5.62 15.18
C HIS A 309 -6.06 4.94 14.68
N VAL A 310 -5.93 4.72 13.37
CA VAL A 310 -4.71 4.14 12.78
C VAL A 310 -3.47 5.01 13.06
N ILE A 311 -3.57 6.33 12.89
CA ILE A 311 -2.46 7.27 13.16
C ILE A 311 -2.03 7.18 14.62
N ILE A 312 -2.99 7.18 15.54
CA ILE A 312 -2.73 7.08 16.99
C ILE A 312 -2.04 5.75 17.29
N GLU A 313 -2.61 4.63 16.86
CA GLU A 313 -2.07 3.29 17.11
C GLU A 313 -0.65 3.09 16.55
N VAL A 314 -0.37 3.64 15.37
CA VAL A 314 0.97 3.61 14.77
C VAL A 314 1.94 4.50 15.56
N SER A 315 1.48 5.67 16.00
CA SER A 315 2.30 6.65 16.73
C SER A 315 2.48 6.29 18.20
N MET A 316 1.62 5.43 18.77
CA MET A 316 1.44 5.30 20.22
C MET A 316 2.76 5.01 20.94
N CYS A 317 3.12 6.00 21.73
CA CYS A 317 3.99 5.96 22.89
C CYS A 317 3.08 6.13 24.11
N PHE A 318 2.62 5.05 24.76
CA PHE A 318 1.83 5.27 25.98
C PHE A 318 2.75 5.77 27.11
N ILE A 319 2.77 7.09 27.31
CA ILE A 319 2.67 7.70 28.63
C ILE A 319 1.26 7.35 29.13
N PHE A 320 1.15 6.54 30.18
CA PHE A 320 -0.14 5.97 30.59
C PHE A 320 -1.05 6.98 31.30
N SER A 321 -2.37 6.77 31.12
CA SER A 321 -3.46 7.07 32.08
C SER A 321 -4.12 8.46 32.04
N TYR A 322 -5.29 8.58 31.37
CA TYR A 322 -6.46 9.25 31.99
C TYR A 322 -7.84 9.06 31.29
N TYR A 323 -7.94 8.64 30.02
CA TYR A 323 -9.24 8.65 29.30
C TYR A 323 -9.78 7.27 28.88
N ALA A 324 -9.59 6.24 29.72
CA ALA A 324 -10.26 4.95 29.52
C ALA A 324 -11.66 4.95 30.19
N HIS A 325 -12.62 5.65 29.59
CA HIS A 325 -14.02 5.55 29.98
C HIS A 325 -14.98 5.60 28.78
N CYS A 326 -14.88 4.62 27.88
CA CYS A 326 -16.06 3.99 27.26
C CYS A 326 -15.65 2.86 26.31
N HIS A 327 -16.18 1.67 26.58
CA HIS A 327 -16.32 0.49 25.74
C HIS A 327 -15.09 -0.25 25.18
N THR A 328 -14.96 -1.48 25.70
CA THR A 328 -14.13 -2.62 25.23
C THR A 328 -12.66 -2.62 25.66
N LYS A 329 -12.48 -2.81 26.98
CA LYS A 329 -11.27 -3.31 27.62
C LYS A 329 -10.93 -4.74 27.15
N ALA A 330 -10.16 -4.85 26.08
CA ALA A 330 -9.30 -5.99 25.77
C ALA A 330 -8.21 -5.59 24.76
N PHE A 331 -7.75 -4.33 24.83
CA PHE A 331 -6.76 -3.82 23.90
C PHE A 331 -5.37 -4.19 24.41
N THR A 332 -4.78 -5.23 23.82
CA THR A 332 -3.49 -5.76 24.21
C THR A 332 -2.43 -4.66 24.12
N GLN A 333 -1.88 -4.36 25.29
CA GLN A 333 -0.96 -3.28 25.63
C GLN A 333 0.47 -3.52 25.11
N THR A 334 0.62 -4.06 23.89
CA THR A 334 1.88 -4.63 23.40
C THR A 334 2.45 -3.97 22.15
N ASN A 335 1.67 -3.23 21.35
CA ASN A 335 2.16 -2.65 20.09
C ASN A 335 2.43 -1.14 20.14
N ARG A 336 3.41 -0.73 20.96
CA ARG A 336 4.09 0.57 20.80
C ARG A 336 5.00 0.46 19.57
N THR A 337 4.52 0.79 18.38
CA THR A 337 5.26 0.46 17.15
C THR A 337 6.30 1.53 16.83
N THR A 338 5.89 2.72 16.39
CA THR A 338 6.84 3.70 15.86
C THR A 338 7.71 4.38 16.92
N ALA A 339 7.13 4.71 18.08
CA ALA A 339 7.83 5.38 19.18
C ALA A 339 8.94 4.52 19.83
N ARG A 340 8.92 3.20 19.64
CA ARG A 340 10.00 2.30 20.09
C ARG A 340 11.26 2.39 19.24
N ILE A 341 11.17 2.93 18.02
CA ILE A 341 12.31 2.95 17.10
C ILE A 341 12.73 4.38 16.82
N PHE A 342 11.78 5.25 16.49
CA PHE A 342 12.11 6.61 16.14
C PHE A 342 12.46 7.44 17.37
N PRO A 343 13.51 8.29 17.28
CA PRO A 343 13.96 9.11 18.41
C PRO A 343 13.00 10.25 18.76
N ALA A 344 12.06 10.57 17.87
CA ALA A 344 11.00 11.53 18.10
C ALA A 344 9.84 11.25 17.16
N VAL A 345 8.62 11.41 17.66
CA VAL A 345 7.37 11.28 16.90
C VAL A 345 6.51 12.53 17.04
N LEU A 346 5.47 12.64 16.22
CA LEU A 346 4.51 13.73 16.31
C LEU A 346 3.57 13.50 17.50
N ASP A 347 3.18 14.57 18.18
CA ASP A 347 2.09 14.55 19.16
C ASP A 347 0.73 14.49 18.42
N VAL A 348 0.34 13.28 18.01
CA VAL A 348 -0.88 13.03 17.24
C VAL A 348 -2.14 12.98 18.11
N GLU A 349 -1.99 12.84 19.42
CA GLU A 349 -3.08 12.87 20.39
C GLU A 349 -3.53 14.30 20.71
N ASN A 350 -2.65 15.28 20.47
CA ASN A 350 -3.01 16.69 20.53
C ASN A 350 -4.18 16.99 19.56
N PRO A 351 -5.32 17.52 20.05
CA PRO A 351 -6.46 17.83 19.21
C PRO A 351 -6.14 18.80 18.07
N GLU A 352 -5.13 19.68 18.24
CA GLU A 352 -4.67 20.57 17.18
C GLU A 352 -4.09 19.80 15.98
N PHE A 353 -3.47 18.64 16.18
CA PHE A 353 -2.96 17.82 15.09
C PHE A 353 -4.09 17.40 14.14
N LYS A 354 -5.17 16.84 14.70
CA LYS A 354 -6.36 16.48 13.92
C LYS A 354 -6.99 17.71 13.25
N ARG A 355 -7.09 18.85 13.96
CA ARG A 355 -7.64 20.09 13.38
C ARG A 355 -6.83 20.56 12.17
N LYS A 356 -5.50 20.42 12.20
CA LYS A 356 -4.64 20.74 11.05
C LYS A 356 -4.89 19.78 9.88
N LEU A 357 -4.97 18.47 10.13
CA LEU A 357 -5.32 17.49 9.09
C LEU A 357 -6.68 17.81 8.45
N ASP A 358 -7.70 18.12 9.26
CA ASP A 358 -9.02 18.52 8.77
C ASP A 358 -8.97 19.78 7.88
N ARG A 359 -8.14 20.78 8.22
CA ARG A 359 -7.92 21.95 7.36
C ARG A 359 -7.20 21.59 6.06
N MET A 360 -6.22 20.69 6.11
CA MET A 360 -5.52 20.21 4.91
C MET A 360 -6.50 19.52 3.95
N VAL A 361 -7.48 18.76 4.45
CA VAL A 361 -8.54 18.15 3.64
C VAL A 361 -9.31 19.23 2.88
N VAL A 362 -9.81 20.26 3.57
CA VAL A 362 -10.56 21.36 2.94
C VAL A 362 -9.73 22.09 1.89
N ILE A 363 -8.44 22.32 2.15
CA ILE A 363 -7.53 22.96 1.18
C ILE A 363 -7.31 22.04 -0.03
N ASN A 364 -7.13 20.74 0.19
CA ASN A 364 -6.92 19.77 -0.86
C ASN A 364 -8.17 19.59 -1.75
N GLU A 365 -9.37 19.60 -1.18
CA GLU A 365 -10.63 19.61 -1.93
C GLU A 365 -10.72 20.82 -2.87
N LYS A 366 -10.35 22.02 -2.37
CA LYS A 366 -10.27 23.23 -3.21
C LYS A 366 -9.23 23.10 -4.32
N LEU A 367 -8.08 22.49 -4.05
CA LEU A 367 -7.03 22.24 -5.06
C LEU A 367 -7.51 21.31 -6.18
N LEU A 368 -8.26 20.27 -5.82
CA LEU A 368 -8.87 19.33 -6.77
C LEU A 368 -9.94 20.04 -7.60
N ALA A 369 -10.85 20.78 -6.97
CA ALA A 369 -11.89 21.55 -7.65
C ALA A 369 -11.32 22.56 -8.67
N VAL A 370 -10.23 23.27 -8.33
CA VAL A 370 -9.54 24.14 -9.29
C VAL A 370 -8.92 23.33 -10.43
N GLY A 371 -8.41 22.13 -10.15
CA GLY A 371 -7.90 21.23 -11.19
C GLY A 371 -8.96 20.79 -12.21
N GLU A 372 -10.17 20.54 -11.73
CA GLU A 372 -11.31 20.06 -12.51
C GLU A 372 -12.10 21.17 -13.21
N SER A 373 -11.91 22.44 -12.82
CA SER A 373 -12.53 23.58 -13.49
C SER A 373 -12.22 23.66 -14.99
N ASP A 374 -13.04 24.37 -15.77
CA ASP A 374 -12.80 24.60 -17.21
C ASP A 374 -11.87 25.81 -17.48
N ASP A 375 -11.26 26.37 -16.43
CA ASP A 375 -10.36 27.53 -16.54
C ASP A 375 -9.14 27.22 -17.44
N ILE A 376 -8.62 28.25 -18.10
CA ILE A 376 -7.36 28.12 -18.84
C ILE A 376 -6.20 27.78 -17.88
N PRO A 377 -5.16 27.03 -18.33
CA PRO A 377 -4.08 26.54 -17.45
C PRO A 377 -3.39 27.63 -16.62
N LEU A 378 -3.22 28.82 -17.18
CA LEU A 378 -2.61 29.97 -16.50
C LEU A 378 -3.45 30.41 -15.29
N VAL A 379 -4.77 30.54 -15.47
CA VAL A 379 -5.72 30.92 -14.41
C VAL A 379 -5.78 29.84 -13.33
N LYS A 380 -5.78 28.55 -13.73
CA LYS A 380 -5.69 27.42 -12.78
C LYS A 380 -4.44 27.53 -11.91
N ASN A 381 -3.30 27.84 -12.50
CA ASN A 381 -2.05 27.98 -11.76
C ASN A 381 -2.12 29.13 -10.75
N PHE A 382 -2.62 30.30 -11.15
CA PHE A 382 -2.82 31.43 -10.23
C PHE A 382 -3.79 31.11 -9.09
N LYS A 383 -4.87 30.38 -9.35
CA LYS A 383 -5.80 29.90 -8.30
C LYS A 383 -5.17 28.84 -7.38
N ARG A 384 -4.25 28.02 -7.90
CA ARG A 384 -3.57 26.96 -7.14
C ARG A 384 -2.48 27.47 -6.21
N ILE A 385 -1.72 28.50 -6.61
CA ILE A 385 -0.61 29.05 -5.80
C ILE A 385 -1.01 29.34 -4.34
N PRO A 386 -2.07 30.13 -4.04
CA PRO A 386 -2.43 30.43 -2.66
C PRO A 386 -2.89 29.18 -1.89
N LEU A 387 -3.53 28.23 -2.56
CA LEU A 387 -3.97 26.98 -1.94
C LEU A 387 -2.78 26.04 -1.63
N ILE A 388 -1.80 25.95 -2.54
CA ILE A 388 -0.56 25.20 -2.29
C ILE A 388 0.22 25.85 -1.14
N ALA A 389 0.31 27.18 -1.11
CA ALA A 389 0.95 27.90 -0.01
C ALA A 389 0.24 27.64 1.34
N ALA A 390 -1.10 27.64 1.35
CA ALA A 390 -1.89 27.32 2.54
C ALA A 390 -1.66 25.86 3.00
N LEU A 391 -1.65 24.90 2.07
CA LEU A 391 -1.39 23.50 2.38
C LEU A 391 0.02 23.31 2.95
N ALA A 392 1.03 23.91 2.31
CA ALA A 392 2.41 23.88 2.79
C ALA A 392 2.55 24.53 4.17
N SER A 393 1.81 25.62 4.42
CA SER A 393 1.78 26.29 5.72
C SER A 393 1.19 25.39 6.81
N GLU A 394 0.09 24.68 6.54
CA GLU A 394 -0.49 23.74 7.52
C GLU A 394 0.44 22.55 7.77
N ILE A 395 1.08 22.01 6.72
CA ILE A 395 2.07 20.92 6.86
C ILE A 395 3.25 21.38 7.71
N LEU A 396 3.80 22.56 7.44
CA LEU A 396 4.88 23.13 8.23
C LEU A 396 4.44 23.39 9.67
N ALA A 397 3.24 23.92 9.88
CA ALA A 397 2.70 24.14 11.22
C ALA A 397 2.51 22.84 12.00
N ALA A 398 2.07 21.76 11.35
CA ALA A 398 1.99 20.43 11.96
C ALA A 398 3.38 19.85 12.25
N TYR A 399 4.33 20.03 11.34
CA TYR A 399 5.71 19.59 11.54
C TYR A 399 6.37 20.29 12.73
N LEU A 400 6.13 21.59 12.90
CA LEU A 400 6.72 22.41 13.97
C LEU A 400 6.03 22.26 15.33
N MET A 401 4.96 21.46 15.45
CA MET A 401 4.39 21.13 16.76
C MET A 401 5.45 20.47 17.67
N PRO A 402 5.39 20.70 18.99
CA PRO A 402 6.29 20.06 19.94
C PRO A 402 6.27 18.54 19.73
N PRO A 403 7.42 17.89 19.45
CA PRO A 403 7.45 16.46 19.29
C PRO A 403 7.36 15.75 20.63
N ILE A 404 6.95 14.48 20.59
CA ILE A 404 7.14 13.56 21.70
C ILE A 404 8.50 12.90 21.50
N GLU A 405 9.39 13.10 22.46
CA GLU A 405 10.69 12.41 22.48
C GLU A 405 10.48 10.93 22.74
N SER A 406 11.14 10.09 21.95
CA SER A 406 10.96 8.64 21.97
C SER A 406 12.27 7.95 21.57
N GLY A 407 12.27 6.64 21.32
CA GLY A 407 13.46 5.94 20.84
C GLY A 407 13.54 4.50 21.28
N SER A 408 14.53 3.79 20.77
CA SER A 408 14.85 2.42 21.20
C SER A 408 15.44 2.43 22.60
N VAL A 409 14.57 2.64 23.59
CA VAL A 409 14.69 1.88 24.83
C VAL A 409 14.48 0.42 24.42
N ASP A 410 15.58 -0.26 24.07
CA ASP A 410 15.71 -1.64 24.55
C ASP A 410 15.45 -1.49 26.04
N LEU A 411 14.25 -1.95 26.43
CA LEU A 411 13.62 -1.81 27.74
C LEU A 411 14.64 -1.35 28.78
N ALA A 412 14.60 -0.07 29.20
CA ALA A 412 15.19 0.29 30.48
C ALA A 412 14.67 -0.75 31.46
N GLU A 413 15.57 -1.57 32.02
CA GLU A 413 15.33 -2.77 32.82
C GLU A 413 14.00 -2.67 33.56
N PHE A 414 12.91 -3.05 32.89
CA PHE A 414 11.60 -3.05 33.51
C PHE A 414 11.50 -4.44 34.09
N GLU A 415 12.15 -4.64 35.24
CA GLU A 415 11.82 -5.77 36.09
C GLU A 415 10.30 -5.68 36.33
N PRO A 416 9.50 -6.65 35.83
CA PRO A 416 8.11 -6.67 36.17
C PRO A 416 8.03 -6.93 37.67
N GLN A 417 7.80 -5.89 38.47
CA GLN A 417 7.33 -6.08 39.83
C GLN A 417 5.96 -6.75 39.73
N LEU A 418 5.97 -8.07 39.88
CA LEU A 418 4.78 -8.87 40.17
C LEU A 418 4.23 -8.36 41.50
N VAL A 419 3.25 -7.47 41.42
CA VAL A 419 2.39 -7.16 42.56
C VAL A 419 1.41 -8.32 42.65
N TYR A 420 1.64 -9.22 43.62
CA TYR A 420 0.77 -10.34 43.97
C TYR A 420 -0.59 -9.88 44.47
#